data_AF-A0AAW8ARE7-F1
#
_entry.id   AF-A0AAW8ARE7-F1
#
_cell.length_a   1.000
_cell.length_b   1.000
_cell.length_c   1.000
_cell.angle_alpha   90.00
_cell.angle_beta   90.00
_cell.angle_gamma   90.00
#
_symmetry.space_group_name_H-M   'P 1'
#
loop_
_entity.id
_entity.type
_entity.pdbx_description
1 polymer ?
#
loop_
_entity_poly.entity_id
_entity_poly.type
_entity_poly.pdbx_seq_one_letter_code
_entity_poly.pdbx_strand_id
1 'polypeptide(L)' 'GLYKTEVIEYLKADWQGLADVQLATLNWVDWFNKKRVHGALGYVSPFDFEAMYYDKINPLGQVA' A
#
# COMPACT_ATOMS: atom_id res chain seq x y z
N GLY A 1 6.78 -1.01 15.33
CA GLY A 1 5.72 -0.48 14.43
C GLY A 1 5.69 -1.32 13.18
N LEU A 2 4.54 -1.45 12.52
CA LEU A 2 4.27 -2.43 11.45
C LEU A 2 5.35 -2.49 10.37
N TYR A 3 5.76 -1.35 9.82
CA TYR A 3 6.82 -1.26 8.81
C TYR A 3 8.14 -1.90 9.28
N LYS A 4 8.59 -1.59 10.50
CA LYS A 4 9.86 -2.12 11.02
C LYS A 4 9.82 -3.64 11.12
N THR A 5 8.70 -4.19 11.58
CA THR A 5 8.54 -5.64 11.74
C THR A 5 8.40 -6.36 10.41
N GLU A 6 7.55 -5.88 9.51
CA GLU A 6 7.31 -6.56 8.24
C GLU A 6 8.49 -6.40 7.26
N VAL A 7 9.12 -5.22 7.22
CA VAL A 7 10.18 -4.93 6.25
C VAL A 7 11.55 -5.22 6.85
N ILE A 8 11.93 -4.54 7.93
CA ILE A 8 13.30 -4.59 8.44
C ILE A 8 13.61 -5.92 9.14
N GLU A 9 12.65 -6.46 9.90
CA GLU A 9 12.85 -7.67 10.71
C GLU A 9 12.49 -8.97 9.95
N TYR A 10 11.48 -8.95 9.06
CA TYR A 10 10.97 -10.16 8.41
C TYR A 10 11.31 -10.30 6.92
N LEU A 11 11.16 -9.23 6.11
CA LEU A 11 11.30 -9.33 4.65
C LEU A 11 12.72 -9.73 4.21
N LYS A 12 13.74 -9.24 4.92
CA LYS A 12 15.14 -9.48 4.55
C LYS A 12 16.03 -9.59 5.80
N ALA A 13 16.82 -10.66 5.86
CA ALA A 13 17.74 -10.91 6.98
C ALA A 13 19.00 -10.02 6.93
N ASP A 14 19.54 -9.75 5.73
CA ASP A 14 20.78 -9.01 5.54
C ASP A 14 20.59 -7.78 4.64
N TRP A 15 20.97 -6.62 5.15
CA TRP A 15 20.89 -5.33 4.46
C TRP A 15 22.27 -4.85 4.03
N GLN A 16 22.46 -4.57 2.74
CA GLN A 16 23.76 -4.13 2.20
C GLN A 16 23.94 -2.61 2.22
N GLY A 17 22.97 -1.87 2.76
CA GLY A 17 23.01 -0.42 2.91
C GLY A 17 21.69 0.26 2.59
N LEU A 18 21.73 1.58 2.46
CA LEU A 18 20.53 2.42 2.33
C LEU A 18 19.70 2.11 1.06
N ALA A 19 20.36 1.86 -0.07
CA ALA A 19 19.67 1.61 -1.34
C ALA A 19 18.76 0.37 -1.29
N ASP A 20 19.19 -0.65 -0.56
CA ASP A 20 18.45 -1.88 -0.36
C ASP A 20 17.19 -1.63 0.48
N VAL A 21 17.35 -0.89 1.58
CA VAL A 21 16.23 -0.47 2.43
C VAL A 21 15.23 0.36 1.63
N GLN A 22 15.70 1.33 0.84
CA GLN A 22 14.84 2.17 -0.01
C GLN A 22 14.02 1.34 -0.99
N LEU A 23 14.66 0.41 -1.70
CA LEU A 23 13.96 -0.47 -2.64
C LEU A 23 12.91 -1.33 -1.93
N ALA A 24 13.26 -1.90 -0.78
CA ALA A 24 12.32 -2.67 0.03
C ALA A 24 11.15 -1.80 0.54
N THR A 25 11.41 -0.56 0.94
CA THR A 25 10.38 0.40 1.31
C THR A 25 9.43 0.67 0.16
N LEU A 26 9.95 0.94 -1.04
CA LEU A 26 9.14 1.21 -2.24
C LEU A 26 8.23 0.03 -2.56
N ASN A 27 8.77 -1.18 -2.54
CA ASN A 27 8.00 -2.40 -2.78
C ASN A 27 6.94 -2.62 -1.70
N TRP A 28 7.29 -2.39 -0.43
CA TRP A 28 6.34 -2.56 0.68
C TRP A 28 5.20 -1.54 0.61
N VAL A 29 5.48 -0.27 0.28
CA VAL A 29 4.45 0.77 0.10
C VAL A 29 3.53 0.44 -1.06
N ASP A 30 4.07 -0.03 -2.19
CA ASP A 30 3.26 -0.44 -3.34
C ASP A 30 2.33 -1.61 -2.96
N TRP A 31 2.87 -2.65 -2.33
CA TRP A 31 2.08 -3.78 -1.87
C TRP A 31 1.04 -3.37 -0.82
N PHE A 32 1.42 -2.59 0.18
CA PHE A 32 0.53 -2.16 1.27
C PHE A 32 -0.66 -1.37 0.71
N ASN A 33 -0.42 -0.48 -0.24
CA ASN A 33 -1.49 0.36 -0.79
C ASN A 33 -2.33 -0.34 -1.86
N LYS A 34 -1.73 -1.19 -2.71
CA LYS A 34 -2.43 -1.73 -3.89
C LYS A 34 -2.87 -3.19 -3.77
N LYS A 35 -2.31 -3.94 -2.81
CA LYS A 35 -2.50 -5.40 -2.74
C LYS A 35 -2.95 -5.87 -1.37
N ARG A 36 -2.49 -5.24 -0.29
CA ARG A 36 -2.89 -5.61 1.07
C ARG A 36 -4.34 -5.23 1.31
N VAL A 37 -5.15 -6.20 1.68
CA VAL A 37 -6.55 -5.97 2.08
C VAL A 37 -6.64 -5.64 3.57
N HIS A 38 -7.53 -4.72 3.93
CA HIS A 38 -7.74 -4.30 5.31
C HIS A 38 -9.20 -4.51 5.73
N GLY A 39 -9.42 -5.21 6.84
CA GLY A 39 -10.77 -5.44 7.37
C GLY A 39 -11.53 -4.14 7.67
N ALA A 40 -10.82 -3.12 8.18
CA ALA A 40 -11.40 -1.79 8.43
C ALA A 40 -11.86 -1.06 7.15
N LEU A 41 -11.34 -1.43 5.98
CA LEU A 41 -11.74 -0.90 4.68
C LEU A 41 -12.79 -1.78 4.00
N GLY A 42 -13.31 -2.80 4.67
CA GLY A 42 -14.24 -3.75 4.06
C GLY A 42 -13.55 -4.81 3.19
N TYR A 43 -12.33 -5.20 3.56
CA TYR A 43 -11.54 -6.23 2.85
C TYR A 43 -11.11 -5.85 1.43
N VAL A 44 -10.92 -4.56 1.16
CA VAL A 44 -10.27 -4.06 -0.06
C VAL A 44 -8.92 -3.41 0.27
N SER A 45 -8.12 -3.12 -0.76
CA SER A 45 -6.88 -2.38 -0.60
C SER A 45 -7.13 -0.89 -0.35
N PRO A 46 -6.20 -0.15 0.27
CA PRO A 46 -6.31 1.29 0.42
C PRO A 46 -6.53 2.02 -0.90
N PHE A 47 -5.84 1.60 -1.96
CA PHE A 47 -5.98 2.16 -3.30
C PHE A 47 -7.38 1.97 -3.87
N ASP A 48 -7.92 0.75 -3.77
CA ASP A 48 -9.28 0.47 -4.27
C ASP A 48 -10.34 1.21 -3.44
N PHE A 49 -10.14 1.30 -2.13
CA PHE A 49 -11.03 2.04 -1.24
C PHE A 49 -11.09 3.53 -1.62
N GLU A 50 -9.94 4.14 -1.89
CA GLU A 50 -9.84 5.53 -2.33
C GLU A 50 -10.49 5.73 -3.71
N ALA A 51 -10.26 4.82 -4.66
CA ALA A 51 -10.91 4.86 -5.97
C ALA A 51 -12.45 4.81 -5.86
N MET A 52 -12.99 3.87 -5.07
CA MET A 52 -14.42 3.77 -4.80
C MET A 52 -15.00 5.02 -4.13
N TYR A 53 -14.21 5.68 -3.27
CA TYR A 53 -14.61 6.93 -2.64
C TYR A 53 -14.71 8.06 -3.68
N TYR A 54 -13.71 8.22 -4.54
CA TYR A 54 -13.73 9.24 -5.59
C TYR A 54 -14.82 9.01 -6.63
N ASP A 55 -15.08 7.77 -7.02
CA ASP A 55 -16.19 7.41 -7.92
C ASP A 55 -17.55 7.83 -7.34
N LYS A 56 -17.74 7.67 -6.02
CA LYS A 56 -18.99 8.06 -5.34
C LYS A 56 -19.18 9.57 -5.24
N ILE A 57 -18.10 10.34 -5.06
CA ILE A 57 -18.19 11.79 -4.87
C ILE A 57 -18.03 12.58 -6.17
N ASN A 58 -17.70 11.92 -7.28
CA ASN A 58 -17.59 12.55 -8.60
C ASN A 58 -18.74 12.12 -9.55
N PRO A 59 -19.97 12.63 -9.36
CA PRO A 59 -21.09 12.31 -10.25
C PRO A 59 -20.96 12.91 -11.67
N LEU A 60 -19.89 13.64 -11.99
CA LEU A 60 -19.71 14.37 -13.26
C LEU A 60 -18.70 13.74 -14.23
N GLY A 61 -18.07 12.62 -13.86
CA GLY A 61 -17.09 11.92 -14.70
C GLY A 61 -17.66 10.94 -15.74
N GLN A 62 -18.98 10.72 -15.76
CA GLN A 62 -19.64 9.79 -16.71
C GLN A 62 -20.20 10.47 -17.97
N VAL A 63 -19.97 11.77 -18.15
CA VAL A 63 -20.39 12.55 -19.33
C VAL A 63 -19.18 13.22 -20.00
N ALA A 64 -18.24 12.42 -20.47
CA ALA A 64 -17.22 12.85 -21.44
C ALA A 64 -17.01 11.76 -22.48
#